data_AF-A0A958IS28-F1
#
_entry.id   AF-A0A958IS28-F1
#
_cell.length_a   1.000
_cell.length_b   1.000
_cell.length_c   1.000
_cell.angle_alpha   90.00
_cell.angle_beta   90.00
_cell.angle_gamma   90.00
#
_symmetry.space_group_name_H-M   'P 1'
#
loop_
_entity.id
_entity.type
_entity.pdbx_description
1 polymer ?
#
loop_
_entity_poly.entity_id
_entity_poly.type
_entity_poly.pdbx_seq_one_letter_code
_entity_poly.pdbx_strand_id
1 'polypeptide(L)'
;MSKLLINEHPLIVLPSLVKAITEKASQIRAKTGKWAKYYNCLNEAIILQQLHFLLSVKGRESRGKKWVKLSYADWQSEYFPYLSVATVKRSFHLLYEIGLIDIVNDNKNPIDKTNSFTIVYEAVDALLASTAQVDTTTDQVDTTTAQVDTTTDQVEG
;
A
#
# COMPACT_ATOMS: atom_id res chain seq x y z
N MET A 1 -7.81 -32.87 -11.05
CA MET A 1 -6.97 -31.79 -10.51
C MET A 1 -7.87 -30.79 -9.79
N SER A 2 -7.46 -30.29 -8.62
CA SER A 2 -8.30 -29.36 -7.84
C SER A 2 -8.52 -28.05 -8.60
N LYS A 3 -9.77 -27.61 -8.74
CA LYS A 3 -10.11 -26.30 -9.32
C LYS A 3 -9.70 -25.12 -8.42
N LEU A 4 -9.20 -25.40 -7.20
CA LEU A 4 -8.75 -24.40 -6.24
C LEU A 4 -7.25 -24.09 -6.37
N LEU A 5 -6.49 -24.89 -7.11
CA LEU A 5 -5.07 -24.67 -7.41
C LEU A 5 -4.98 -24.25 -8.87
N ILE A 6 -4.68 -22.97 -9.10
CA ILE A 6 -4.69 -22.37 -10.43
C ILE A 6 -3.28 -22.45 -11.02
N ASN A 7 -3.16 -22.85 -12.29
CA ASN A 7 -1.91 -22.78 -13.06
C ASN A 7 -1.76 -21.39 -13.72
N GLU A 8 -1.97 -20.33 -12.94
CA GLU A 8 -1.76 -18.94 -13.34
C GLU A 8 -0.76 -18.31 -12.37
N HIS A 9 -0.02 -17.29 -12.82
CA HIS A 9 0.94 -16.62 -11.94
C HIS A 9 0.20 -16.07 -10.71
N PRO A 10 0.59 -16.46 -9.48
CA PRO A 10 -0.09 -15.97 -8.29
C PRO A 10 0.06 -14.44 -8.25
N LEU A 11 -0.97 -13.76 -7.76
CA LEU A 11 -0.88 -12.34 -7.47
C LEU A 11 0.10 -12.14 -6.30
N ILE A 12 1.32 -11.68 -6.61
CA ILE A 12 2.35 -11.44 -5.59
C ILE A 12 2.22 -10.00 -5.09
N VAL A 13 1.94 -9.85 -3.80
CA VAL A 13 1.91 -8.55 -3.11
C VAL A 13 3.05 -8.51 -2.10
N LEU A 14 4.01 -7.60 -2.30
CA LEU A 14 5.16 -7.47 -1.42
C LEU A 14 4.76 -6.81 -0.08
N PRO A 15 5.28 -7.27 1.06
CA PRO A 15 5.04 -6.61 2.35
C PRO A 15 5.46 -5.14 2.36
N SER A 16 6.52 -4.79 1.64
CA SER A 16 7.00 -3.41 1.48
C SER A 16 5.98 -2.52 0.78
N LEU A 17 5.23 -3.04 -0.20
CA LEU A 17 4.15 -2.30 -0.87
C LEU A 17 3.03 -1.99 0.13
N VAL A 18 2.61 -2.98 0.92
CA VAL A 18 1.58 -2.79 1.96
C VAL A 18 2.01 -1.74 2.98
N LYS A 19 3.27 -1.83 3.44
CA LYS A 19 3.87 -0.87 4.38
C LYS A 19 3.88 0.54 3.79
N ALA A 20 4.37 0.71 2.56
CA ALA A 20 4.49 2.02 1.92
C ALA A 20 3.12 2.71 1.70
N ILE A 21 2.11 1.94 1.25
CA ILE A 21 0.73 2.46 1.10
C ILE A 21 0.17 2.87 2.47
N THR A 22 0.41 2.06 3.49
CA THR A 22 -0.03 2.33 4.86
C THR A 22 0.59 3.62 5.41
N GLU A 23 1.89 3.81 5.24
CA GLU A 23 2.62 5.00 5.67
C GLU A 23 2.13 6.27 4.96
N LYS A 24 1.99 6.23 3.62
CA LYS A 24 1.48 7.38 2.86
C LYS A 24 0.05 7.75 3.26
N ALA A 25 -0.82 6.75 3.45
CA ALA A 25 -2.19 6.98 3.91
C ALA A 25 -2.24 7.57 5.32
N SER A 26 -1.36 7.12 6.22
CA SER A 26 -1.23 7.65 7.58
C SER A 26 -0.81 9.12 7.58
N GLN A 27 0.18 9.49 6.77
CA GLN A 27 0.66 10.88 6.65
C GLN A 27 -0.44 11.85 6.20
N ILE A 28 -1.28 11.44 5.25
CA ILE A 28 -2.41 12.26 4.79
C ILE A 28 -3.46 12.41 5.90
N ARG A 29 -3.77 11.33 6.64
CA ARG A 29 -4.80 11.33 7.68
C ARG A 29 -4.37 11.97 8.99
N ALA A 30 -3.08 12.00 9.31
CA ALA A 30 -2.54 12.73 10.47
C ALA A 30 -2.89 14.23 10.41
N LYS A 31 -2.97 14.81 9.21
CA LYS A 31 -3.40 16.20 8.99
C LYS A 31 -4.89 16.44 9.27
N THR A 32 -5.70 15.37 9.40
CA THR A 32 -7.15 15.42 9.59
C THR A 32 -7.61 15.04 11.01
N GLY A 33 -6.68 14.77 11.94
CA GLY A 33 -6.98 14.51 13.35
C GLY A 33 -7.64 13.16 13.67
N LYS A 34 -7.75 12.25 12.70
CA LYS A 34 -8.32 10.91 12.88
C LYS A 34 -7.20 9.89 13.12
N TRP A 35 -7.09 9.37 14.35
CA TRP A 35 -6.06 8.40 14.75
C TRP A 35 -6.16 7.11 13.91
N ALA A 36 -5.22 6.94 12.98
CA ALA A 36 -5.06 5.74 12.16
C ALA A 36 -4.02 4.80 12.81
N LYS A 37 -4.25 4.38 14.07
CA LYS A 37 -3.23 3.58 14.79
C LYS A 37 -3.10 2.13 14.29
N TYR A 38 -4.03 1.61 13.49
CA TYR A 38 -3.96 0.25 12.93
C TYR A 38 -4.65 0.15 11.55
N TYR A 39 -4.29 1.01 10.60
CA TYR A 39 -4.80 0.86 9.24
C TYR A 39 -3.87 -0.11 8.48
N ASN A 40 -4.36 -1.30 8.15
CA ASN A 40 -3.64 -2.24 7.30
C ASN A 40 -4.15 -2.10 5.85
N CYS A 41 -3.35 -1.51 4.96
CA CYS A 41 -3.71 -1.29 3.55
C CYS A 41 -3.56 -2.55 2.67
N LEU A 42 -3.79 -3.76 3.20
CA LEU A 42 -3.60 -5.01 2.46
C LEU A 42 -4.55 -5.11 1.24
N ASN A 43 -5.83 -4.77 1.41
CA ASN A 43 -6.80 -4.82 0.33
C ASN A 43 -6.44 -3.83 -0.78
N GLU A 44 -5.98 -2.64 -0.41
CA GLU A 44 -5.54 -1.60 -1.34
C GLU A 44 -4.28 -2.03 -2.10
N ALA A 45 -3.31 -2.65 -1.43
CA ALA A 45 -2.12 -3.19 -2.08
C ALA A 45 -2.47 -4.30 -3.09
N ILE A 46 -3.35 -5.23 -2.69
CA ILE A 46 -3.87 -6.29 -3.56
C ILE A 46 -4.59 -5.70 -4.79
N ILE A 47 -5.46 -4.72 -4.58
CA ILE A 47 -6.20 -4.05 -5.66
C ILE A 47 -5.26 -3.32 -6.61
N LEU A 48 -4.27 -2.59 -6.08
CA LEU A 48 -3.28 -1.88 -6.89
C LEU A 48 -2.46 -2.85 -7.74
N GLN A 49 -2.01 -3.97 -7.15
CA GLN A 49 -1.27 -5.01 -7.87
C GLN A 49 -2.12 -5.66 -8.96
N GLN A 50 -3.39 -5.94 -8.69
CA GLN A 50 -4.30 -6.50 -9.69
C GLN A 50 -4.53 -5.50 -10.84
N LEU A 51 -4.69 -4.21 -10.53
CA LEU A 51 -4.81 -3.17 -11.54
C LEU A 51 -3.56 -3.09 -12.42
N HIS A 52 -2.36 -3.20 -11.84
CA HIS A 52 -1.11 -3.23 -12.58
C HIS A 52 -1.09 -4.39 -13.59
N PHE A 53 -1.46 -5.59 -13.15
CA PHE A 53 -1.59 -6.75 -14.03
C PHE A 53 -2.62 -6.51 -15.15
N LEU A 54 -3.81 -6.01 -14.83
CA LEU A 54 -4.84 -5.74 -15.85
C LEU A 54 -4.40 -4.68 -16.87
N LEU A 55 -3.65 -3.66 -16.43
CA LEU A 55 -3.07 -2.67 -17.32
C LEU A 55 -2.05 -3.28 -18.29
N SER A 56 -1.30 -4.30 -17.87
CA SER A 56 -0.33 -4.98 -18.75
C SER A 56 -1.01 -5.89 -19.78
N VAL A 57 -2.04 -6.63 -19.39
CA VAL A 57 -2.69 -7.63 -20.27
C VAL A 57 -3.84 -7.09 -21.11
N LYS A 58 -4.67 -6.19 -20.57
CA LYS A 58 -5.90 -5.69 -21.24
C LYS A 58 -6.06 -4.18 -21.22
N GLY A 59 -5.06 -3.44 -20.75
CA GLY A 59 -5.07 -1.98 -20.72
C GLY A 59 -5.14 -1.39 -22.12
N ARG A 60 -6.05 -0.43 -22.33
CA ARG A 60 -6.21 0.28 -23.59
C ARG A 60 -5.56 1.65 -23.51
N GLU A 61 -4.82 2.02 -24.55
CA GLU A 61 -4.17 3.34 -24.61
C GLU A 61 -5.21 4.45 -24.82
N SER A 62 -5.16 5.46 -23.96
CA SER A 62 -5.96 6.67 -24.04
C SER A 62 -5.28 7.77 -23.24
N ARG A 63 -5.29 9.01 -23.72
CA ARG A 63 -4.68 10.16 -23.01
C ARG A 63 -3.21 9.94 -22.62
N GLY A 64 -2.45 9.23 -23.45
CA GLY A 64 -1.04 8.93 -23.20
C GLY A 64 -0.76 7.92 -22.07
N LYS A 65 -1.79 7.23 -21.55
CA LYS A 65 -1.66 6.18 -20.53
C LYS A 65 -2.49 4.95 -20.90
N LYS A 66 -2.21 3.80 -20.29
CA LYS A 66 -3.10 2.63 -20.37
C LYS A 66 -4.22 2.75 -19.35
N TRP A 67 -5.42 2.32 -19.71
CA TRP A 67 -6.61 2.35 -18.84
C TRP A 67 -7.36 1.03 -18.86
N VAL A 68 -7.92 0.66 -17.71
CA VAL A 68 -8.83 -0.48 -17.56
C VAL A 68 -10.23 0.05 -17.27
N LYS A 69 -11.20 -0.35 -18.08
CA LYS A 69 -12.62 0.00 -17.89
C LYS A 69 -13.37 -1.13 -17.21
N LEU A 70 -13.85 -0.88 -15.99
CA LEU A 70 -14.63 -1.84 -15.20
C LEU A 70 -15.59 -1.09 -14.27
N SER A 71 -16.71 -1.71 -13.90
CA SER A 71 -17.52 -1.22 -12.78
C SER A 71 -16.97 -1.75 -11.45
N TYR A 72 -17.33 -1.13 -10.33
CA TYR A 72 -16.98 -1.68 -9.01
C TYR A 72 -17.62 -3.05 -8.74
N ALA A 73 -18.76 -3.34 -9.38
CA ALA A 73 -19.39 -4.65 -9.28
C ALA A 73 -18.57 -5.71 -10.02
N ASP A 74 -18.05 -5.39 -11.23
CA ASP A 74 -17.20 -6.31 -12.00
C ASP A 74 -15.87 -6.57 -11.28
N TRP A 75 -15.26 -5.53 -10.71
CA TRP A 75 -14.07 -5.68 -9.87
C TRP A 75 -14.29 -6.67 -8.72
N GLN A 76 -15.45 -6.56 -8.06
CA GLN A 76 -15.80 -7.44 -6.96
C GLN A 76 -16.10 -8.86 -7.45
N SER A 77 -16.88 -9.04 -8.50
CA SER A 77 -17.31 -10.36 -8.97
C SER A 77 -16.18 -11.15 -9.65
N GLU A 78 -15.35 -10.48 -10.47
CA GLU A 78 -14.30 -11.13 -11.25
C GLU A 78 -13.00 -11.34 -10.47
N TYR A 79 -12.61 -10.40 -9.62
CA TYR A 79 -11.28 -10.39 -9.00
C TYR A 79 -11.30 -10.50 -7.47
N PHE A 80 -12.32 -9.94 -6.82
CA PHE A 80 -12.37 -9.84 -5.36
C PHE A 80 -13.69 -10.38 -4.75
N PRO A 81 -14.08 -11.63 -5.04
CA PRO A 81 -15.37 -12.18 -4.60
C PRO A 81 -15.48 -12.29 -3.07
N TYR A 82 -14.36 -12.22 -2.37
CA TYR A 82 -14.25 -12.21 -0.91
C TYR A 82 -14.43 -10.82 -0.28
N LEU A 83 -14.47 -9.75 -1.08
CA LEU A 83 -14.76 -8.39 -0.62
C LEU A 83 -16.20 -8.00 -0.96
N SER A 84 -16.76 -7.06 -0.19
CA SER A 84 -17.99 -6.38 -0.59
C SER A 84 -17.68 -5.32 -1.66
N VAL A 85 -18.67 -4.99 -2.50
CA VAL A 85 -18.55 -3.87 -3.47
C VAL A 85 -18.19 -2.56 -2.76
N ALA A 86 -18.71 -2.36 -1.55
CA ALA A 86 -18.39 -1.19 -0.74
C ALA A 86 -16.92 -1.15 -0.30
N THR A 87 -16.34 -2.31 0.05
CA THR A 87 -14.91 -2.42 0.40
C THR A 87 -14.04 -2.13 -0.82
N VAL A 88 -14.33 -2.74 -1.97
CA VAL A 88 -13.63 -2.48 -3.23
C VAL A 88 -13.64 -0.99 -3.56
N LYS A 89 -14.82 -0.36 -3.51
CA LYS A 89 -14.98 1.08 -3.75
C LYS A 89 -14.17 1.92 -2.75
N ARG A 90 -14.19 1.59 -1.46
CA ARG A 90 -13.41 2.28 -0.43
C ARG A 90 -11.90 2.17 -0.70
N SER A 91 -11.44 1.00 -1.11
CA SER A 91 -10.03 0.76 -1.40
C SER A 91 -9.54 1.53 -2.62
N PHE A 92 -10.32 1.55 -3.71
CA PHE A 92 -10.04 2.42 -4.86
C PHE A 92 -10.05 3.90 -4.47
N HIS A 93 -11.03 4.32 -3.67
CA HIS A 93 -11.08 5.70 -3.20
C HIS A 93 -9.86 6.08 -2.37
N LEU A 94 -9.38 5.21 -1.46
CA LEU A 94 -8.16 5.47 -0.72
C LEU A 94 -6.96 5.62 -1.66
N LEU A 95 -6.76 4.67 -2.58
CA LEU A 95 -5.66 4.71 -3.55
C LEU A 95 -5.67 6.01 -4.38
N TYR A 96 -6.87 6.47 -4.75
CA TYR A 96 -7.09 7.74 -5.46
C TYR A 96 -6.76 8.95 -4.57
N GLU A 97 -7.26 8.99 -3.34
CA GLU A 97 -6.97 10.08 -2.37
C GLU A 97 -5.47 10.22 -2.08
N ILE A 98 -4.74 9.10 -1.99
CA ILE A 98 -3.29 9.10 -1.79
C ILE A 98 -2.49 9.26 -3.10
N GLY A 99 -3.18 9.48 -4.23
CA GLY A 99 -2.59 9.81 -5.53
C GLY A 99 -1.80 8.69 -6.19
N LEU A 100 -2.10 7.41 -5.90
CA LEU A 100 -1.44 6.28 -6.58
C LEU A 100 -2.15 5.84 -7.86
N ILE A 101 -3.41 6.22 -8.02
CA ILE A 101 -4.23 5.89 -9.20
C ILE A 101 -5.03 7.12 -9.65
N ASP A 102 -5.38 7.14 -10.93
CA ASP A 102 -6.38 8.05 -11.48
C ASP A 102 -7.67 7.27 -11.81
N ILE A 103 -8.81 7.91 -11.56
CA ILE A 103 -10.14 7.37 -11.88
C ILE A 103 -10.89 8.42 -12.71
N VAL A 104 -11.35 8.01 -13.88
CA VAL A 104 -12.16 8.87 -14.76
C VAL A 104 -13.46 8.15 -15.09
N ASN A 105 -14.59 8.85 -14.94
CA ASN A 105 -15.85 8.42 -15.53
C ASN A 105 -15.97 9.07 -16.91
N ASP A 106 -15.72 8.29 -17.96
CA ASP A 106 -15.81 8.74 -19.36
C ASP A 106 -17.08 8.24 -20.05
N ASN A 107 -18.07 7.79 -19.29
CA ASN A 107 -19.33 7.31 -19.84
C ASN A 107 -20.25 8.47 -20.22
N LYS A 108 -20.82 8.36 -21.42
CA LYS A 108 -21.87 9.27 -21.91
C LYS A 108 -23.23 8.98 -21.27
N ASN A 109 -23.42 7.77 -20.73
CA ASN A 109 -24.67 7.34 -20.11
C ASN A 109 -24.60 7.48 -18.58
N PRO A 110 -25.47 8.28 -17.94
CA PRO A 110 -25.51 8.43 -16.48
C PRO A 110 -25.79 7.14 -15.70
N ILE A 111 -26.42 6.15 -16.34
CA ILE A 111 -26.74 4.86 -15.72
C ILE A 111 -25.50 3.96 -15.66
N ASP A 112 -24.58 4.11 -16.62
CA ASP A 112 -23.37 3.31 -16.69
C ASP A 112 -22.35 3.80 -15.67
N LYS A 113 -22.19 3.02 -14.60
CA LYS A 113 -21.27 3.30 -13.48
C LYS A 113 -19.86 2.74 -13.72
N THR A 114 -19.52 2.35 -14.94
CA THR A 114 -18.17 1.93 -15.32
C THR A 114 -17.21 3.10 -15.16
N ASN A 115 -16.05 2.85 -14.56
CA ASN A 115 -14.98 3.84 -14.47
C ASN A 115 -13.77 3.32 -15.24
N SER A 116 -12.98 4.26 -15.74
CA SER A 116 -11.66 4.04 -16.29
C SER A 116 -10.62 4.23 -15.18
N PHE A 117 -9.82 3.21 -14.91
CA PHE A 117 -8.78 3.19 -13.89
C PHE A 117 -7.38 3.13 -14.53
N THR A 118 -6.43 3.85 -13.96
CA THR A 118 -5.00 3.75 -14.31
C THR A 118 -4.12 3.97 -13.09
N ILE A 119 -2.84 3.56 -13.18
CA ILE A 119 -1.84 3.77 -12.13
C ILE A 119 -1.00 5.00 -12.46
N VAL A 120 -0.74 5.82 -11.45
CA VAL A 120 0.25 6.90 -11.51
C VAL A 120 1.59 6.32 -11.09
N TYR A 121 2.31 5.72 -12.04
CA TYR A 121 3.53 4.96 -11.75
C TYR A 121 4.61 5.81 -11.09
N GLU A 122 4.72 7.09 -11.46
CA GLU A 122 5.66 8.03 -10.85
C GLU A 122 5.40 8.19 -9.34
N ALA A 123 4.13 8.16 -8.93
CA ALA A 123 3.74 8.25 -7.52
C ALA A 123 3.97 6.93 -6.75
N VAL A 124 3.93 5.80 -7.44
CA VAL A 124 4.28 4.47 -6.89
C VAL A 124 5.79 4.35 -6.71
N ASP A 125 6.58 4.78 -7.69
CA ASP A 125 8.05 4.75 -7.60
C ASP A 125 8.56 5.67 -6.49
N ALA A 126 7.92 6.83 -6.30
CA ALA A 126 8.22 7.73 -5.20
C ALA A 126 7.97 7.12 -3.81
N LEU A 127 7.07 6.14 -3.67
CA LEU A 127 6.90 5.41 -2.41
C LEU A 127 8.16 4.64 -2.04
N LEU A 128 8.78 3.95 -3.01
CA LEU A 128 9.98 3.15 -2.77
C LEU A 128 11.15 4.02 -2.29
N ALA A 129 11.34 5.17 -2.93
CA ALA A 129 12.37 6.14 -2.56
C ALA A 129 12.20 6.65 -1.11
N SER A 130 10.95 6.83 -0.66
CA SER A 130 10.67 7.28 0.71
C SER A 130 10.94 6.21 1.78
N THR A 131 10.77 4.93 1.45
CA THR A 131 10.97 3.81 2.39
C THR A 131 12.44 3.43 2.61
N ALA A 132 13.34 3.82 1.71
CA ALA A 132 14.76 3.49 1.75
C ALA A 132 15.61 4.42 2.66
N GLN A 133 15.02 5.48 3.24
CA GLN A 133 15.71 6.49 4.04
C GLN A 133 15.62 6.26 5.57
N VAL A 134 15.12 5.09 6.00
CA VAL A 134 14.95 4.77 7.43
C VAL A 134 15.80 3.56 7.77
N ASP A 135 17.14 3.73 7.82
CA ASP A 135 18.06 2.75 8.45
C ASP A 135 19.46 3.36 8.73
N THR A 136 19.53 4.62 9.17
CA THR A 136 20.75 5.11 9.82
C THR A 136 20.42 6.10 10.92
N THR A 137 20.95 5.82 12.11
CA THR A 137 20.89 6.61 13.35
C THR A 137 19.80 6.19 14.33
N THR A 138 20.11 5.22 15.19
CA THR A 138 20.17 5.42 16.66
C THR A 138 20.97 4.28 17.26
N ASP A 139 22.30 4.42 17.27
CA ASP A 139 23.18 3.74 18.22
C ASP A 139 24.15 4.78 18.76
N GLN A 140 23.74 5.47 19.83
CA GLN A 140 24.68 6.04 20.79
C GLN A 140 24.51 5.25 22.09
N VAL A 141 25.22 4.14 22.17
CA VAL A 141 25.48 3.44 23.42
C VAL A 141 26.56 4.24 24.15
N ASP A 142 26.13 5.11 25.05
CA ASP A 142 26.99 5.74 26.05
C ASP A 142 27.40 4.66 27.07
N THR A 143 28.61 4.13 26.94
CA THR A 143 29.22 3.27 27.96
C THR A 143 30.15 4.11 28.80
N THR A 144 29.65 4.62 29.93
CA THR A 144 30.50 4.99 31.07
C THR A 144 30.15 4.10 32.25
N THR A 145 30.97 3.07 32.41
CA THR A 145 30.91 2.06 33.49
C THR A 145 31.12 2.72 34.86
N ALA A 146 30.14 2.54 35.75
CA ALA A 146 30.27 2.81 37.18
C ALA A 146 31.20 1.76 37.82
N GLN A 147 32.28 2.22 38.46
CA GLN A 147 33.07 1.41 39.39
C GLN A 147 32.33 1.33 40.73
N VAL A 148 32.04 0.10 41.18
CA VAL A 148 31.52 -0.20 42.51
C VAL A 148 32.69 -0.70 43.37
N ASP A 149 32.78 -0.08 44.55
CA ASP A 149 33.64 -0.36 45.69
C ASP A 149 33.76 -1.84 46.08
N THR A 150 34.93 -2.24 46.57
CA THR A 150 35.00 -3.17 47.71
C THR A 150 36.28 -2.94 48.53
N THR A 151 36.05 -2.53 49.78
CA THR A 151 36.97 -2.37 50.91
C THR A 151 37.80 -3.62 51.22
N THR A 152 39.06 -3.45 51.63
CA THR A 152 39.70 -4.35 52.60
C THR A 152 40.65 -3.55 53.50
N ASP A 153 40.36 -3.60 54.80
CA ASP A 153 41.12 -3.04 55.92
C ASP A 153 42.45 -3.78 56.20
N GLN A 154 43.31 -3.06 56.96
CA GLN A 154 44.46 -3.50 57.80
C GLN A 154 45.82 -3.74 57.07
N VAL A 155 47.01 -3.50 57.63
CA VAL A 155 47.53 -3.18 58.98
C VAL A 155 48.91 -2.45 58.82
N GLU A 156 49.30 -1.69 59.85
CA GLU A 156 50.68 -1.54 60.40
C GLU A 156 51.76 -0.68 59.70
N GLY A 157 52.35 0.23 60.49
CA GLY A 157 53.60 0.96 60.20
C GLY A 157 53.68 2.31 60.90
#